data_AF-A0A317F9D9-F1
#
_entry.id   AF-A0A317F9D9-F1
#
_cell.length_a   1.000
_cell.length_b   1.000
_cell.length_c   1.000
_cell.angle_alpha   90.00
_cell.angle_beta   90.00
_cell.angle_gamma   90.00
#
_symmetry.space_group_name_H-M   'P 1'
#
loop_
_entity.id
_entity.type
_entity.pdbx_description
1 polymer ?
#
loop_
_entity_poly.entity_id
_entity_poly.type
_entity_poly.pdbx_seq_one_letter_code
_entity_poly.pdbx_strand_id
1 'polypeptide(L)'
;MRQAAAALLLATLPAGGPLAQGSVAQGPPWTERLVELAPAMRACLEGQPPEAMVVLAWPMNRGLAMSRLLLPGGARQDCVADLGTGRVERRDPVAPDQRMPGEGIQSFMLDRRCVDARRIEDSAGKVLGWLAYPACG
;
A
#
# COMPACT_ATOMS: atom_id res chain seq x y z
N MET A 1 4.02 -2.93 77.75
CA MET A 1 3.24 -2.52 76.56
C MET A 1 4.24 -2.25 75.44
N ARG A 2 4.24 -3.06 74.38
CA ARG A 2 5.30 -3.15 73.35
C ARG A 2 4.94 -2.32 72.11
N GLN A 3 5.90 -1.48 71.74
CA GLN A 3 6.32 -0.91 70.44
C GLN A 3 5.44 -1.06 69.18
N ALA A 4 5.35 0.08 68.47
CA ALA A 4 4.79 0.29 67.14
C ALA A 4 5.56 -0.42 66.02
N ALA A 5 4.84 -0.84 64.97
CA ALA A 5 5.41 -1.37 63.73
C ALA A 5 5.01 -0.48 62.54
N ALA A 6 6.03 -0.14 61.74
CA ALA A 6 6.00 0.80 60.65
C ALA A 6 5.39 0.23 59.36
N ALA A 7 4.85 1.15 58.54
CA ALA A 7 4.31 0.92 57.21
C ALA A 7 5.39 0.58 56.17
N LEU A 8 5.06 -0.31 55.24
CA LEU A 8 5.82 -0.53 54.00
C LEU A 8 4.83 -0.53 52.81
N LEU A 9 4.96 0.51 51.99
CA LEU A 9 4.27 0.71 50.72
C LEU A 9 4.89 -0.23 49.66
N LEU A 10 4.07 -1.08 49.05
CA LEU A 10 4.46 -1.83 47.86
C LEU A 10 3.98 -1.06 46.61
N ALA A 11 4.92 -0.44 45.91
CA ALA A 11 4.69 0.10 44.57
C ALA A 11 4.91 -1.02 43.54
N THR A 12 3.87 -1.43 42.83
CA THR A 12 3.94 -2.35 41.70
C THR A 12 4.22 -1.57 40.41
N LEU A 13 5.38 -1.81 39.80
CA LEU A 13 5.73 -1.30 38.47
C LEU A 13 5.07 -2.18 37.39
N PRO A 14 4.44 -1.60 36.34
CA PRO A 14 3.96 -2.38 35.20
C PRO A 14 5.13 -2.82 34.32
N ALA A 15 5.18 -4.13 34.07
CA ALA A 15 6.14 -4.74 33.16
C ALA A 15 5.72 -4.56 31.70
N GLY A 16 6.66 -4.12 30.87
CA GLY A 16 6.80 -4.55 29.47
C GLY A 16 5.88 -3.88 28.45
N GLY A 17 6.39 -2.84 27.79
CA GLY A 17 5.78 -2.30 26.57
C GLY A 17 5.81 -3.30 25.40
N PRO A 18 4.96 -3.11 24.38
CA PRO A 18 4.84 -4.04 23.27
C PRO A 18 6.15 -4.18 22.50
N LEU A 19 6.55 -5.42 22.30
CA LEU A 19 7.69 -5.83 21.50
C LEU A 19 7.54 -5.35 20.05
N ALA A 20 8.66 -4.86 19.52
CA ALA A 20 8.84 -4.33 18.18
C ALA A 20 8.21 -5.21 17.10
N GLN A 21 7.40 -4.58 16.24
CA GLN A 21 6.89 -5.19 15.02
C GLN A 21 8.05 -5.43 14.06
N GLY A 22 8.19 -6.68 13.61
CA GLY A 22 9.23 -7.09 12.68
C GLY A 22 9.24 -6.24 11.41
N SER A 23 10.37 -5.62 11.14
CA SER A 23 10.66 -4.99 9.87
C SER A 23 10.91 -6.09 8.82
N VAL A 24 9.87 -6.48 8.10
CA VAL A 24 10.07 -6.89 6.70
C VAL A 24 10.84 -5.75 6.05
N ALA A 25 12.01 -6.01 5.46
CA ALA A 25 12.84 -4.98 4.84
C ALA A 25 11.99 -4.15 3.87
N GLN A 26 11.52 -3.00 4.34
CA GLN A 26 10.69 -2.10 3.56
C GLN A 26 11.68 -1.39 2.65
N GLY A 27 11.77 -1.86 1.40
CA GLY A 27 12.24 -1.00 0.33
C GLY A 27 11.51 0.36 0.40
N PRO A 28 12.04 1.40 -0.26
CA PRO A 28 11.38 2.70 -0.26
C PRO A 28 9.88 2.52 -0.56
N PRO A 29 8.99 3.25 0.15
CA PRO A 29 7.57 3.21 -0.10
C PRO A 29 7.30 3.18 -1.60
N TRP A 30 6.43 2.30 -2.07
CA TRP A 30 6.17 2.14 -3.52
C TRP A 30 5.81 3.47 -4.21
N THR A 31 5.30 4.43 -3.44
CA THR A 31 4.97 5.80 -3.86
C THR A 31 6.19 6.68 -4.17
N GLU A 32 7.40 6.25 -3.80
CA GLU A 32 8.68 6.83 -4.23
C GLU A 32 9.14 6.28 -5.59
N ARG A 33 8.56 5.16 -6.05
CA ARG A 33 8.89 4.48 -7.31
C ARG A 33 7.78 4.59 -8.36
N LEU A 34 6.92 5.60 -8.25
CA LEU A 34 5.71 5.70 -9.06
C LEU A 34 5.99 5.74 -10.56
N VAL A 35 7.00 6.49 -10.99
CA VAL A 35 7.33 6.59 -12.43
C VAL A 35 7.77 5.23 -12.97
N GLU A 36 8.54 4.47 -12.19
CA GLU A 36 8.98 3.13 -12.55
C GLU A 36 7.81 2.14 -12.59
N LEU A 37 6.94 2.15 -11.57
CA LEU A 37 5.85 1.17 -11.42
C LEU A 37 4.61 1.51 -12.25
N ALA A 38 4.46 2.76 -12.69
CA ALA A 38 3.27 3.24 -13.37
C ALA A 38 2.90 2.48 -14.65
N PRO A 39 3.83 2.04 -15.52
CA PRO A 39 3.48 1.22 -16.69
C PRO A 39 2.67 -0.03 -16.31
N ALA A 40 3.12 -0.77 -15.29
CA ALA A 40 2.41 -1.95 -14.80
C ALA A 40 1.09 -1.60 -14.10
N MET A 41 1.06 -0.56 -13.27
CA MET A 41 -0.17 -0.12 -12.59
C MET A 41 -1.24 0.31 -13.60
N ARG A 42 -0.85 1.05 -14.64
CA ARG A 42 -1.76 1.47 -15.73
C ARG A 42 -2.33 0.28 -16.47
N ALA A 43 -1.47 -0.66 -16.89
CA ALA A 43 -1.89 -1.88 -17.56
C ALA A 43 -2.86 -2.71 -16.70
N CYS A 44 -2.62 -2.77 -15.38
CA CYS A 44 -3.48 -3.49 -14.47
C CYS A 44 -4.86 -2.84 -14.27
N LEU A 45 -4.95 -1.51 -14.36
CA LEU A 45 -6.21 -0.77 -14.30
C LEU A 45 -6.95 -0.70 -15.64
N GLU A 46 -6.28 -0.91 -16.76
CA GLU A 46 -6.90 -0.92 -18.08
C GLU A 46 -7.98 -2.02 -18.17
N GLY A 47 -9.18 -1.64 -18.61
CA GLY A 47 -10.35 -2.52 -18.69
C GLY A 47 -11.03 -2.83 -17.34
N GLN A 48 -10.53 -2.31 -16.22
CA GLN A 48 -11.25 -2.36 -14.94
C GLN A 48 -12.32 -1.27 -14.86
N PRO A 49 -13.31 -1.39 -13.96
CA PRO A 49 -14.25 -0.31 -13.69
C PRO A 49 -13.53 1.00 -13.35
N PRO A 50 -14.08 2.17 -13.74
CA PRO A 50 -13.45 3.47 -13.51
C PRO A 50 -13.09 3.78 -12.07
N GLU A 51 -13.74 3.16 -11.08
CA GLU A 51 -13.50 3.36 -9.64
C GLU A 51 -12.34 2.50 -9.11
N ALA A 52 -11.89 1.49 -9.86
CA ALA A 52 -10.76 0.65 -9.46
C ALA A 52 -9.49 1.50 -9.26
N MET A 53 -8.64 1.07 -8.33
CA MET A 53 -7.41 1.78 -7.98
C MET A 53 -6.33 0.80 -7.53
N VAL A 54 -5.06 1.17 -7.70
CA VAL A 54 -3.93 0.41 -7.14
C VAL A 54 -3.64 0.93 -5.73
N VAL A 55 -3.70 0.06 -4.73
CA VAL A 55 -3.54 0.40 -3.29
C VAL A 55 -2.21 -0.06 -2.71
N LEU A 56 -1.44 -0.85 -3.47
CA LEU A 56 -0.09 -1.27 -3.15
C LEU A 56 0.59 -1.74 -4.44
N ALA A 57 1.89 -1.52 -4.59
CA ALA A 57 2.66 -2.03 -5.71
C ALA A 57 4.10 -2.34 -5.31
N TRP A 58 4.74 -3.29 -5.98
CA TRP A 58 6.17 -3.56 -5.79
C TRP A 58 6.77 -4.21 -7.04
N PRO A 59 8.07 -3.97 -7.31
CA PRO A 59 8.74 -4.68 -8.38
C PRO A 59 8.88 -6.16 -8.04
N MET A 60 8.96 -6.97 -9.08
CA MET A 60 9.27 -8.38 -9.02
C MET A 60 10.51 -8.67 -9.88
N ASN A 61 11.04 -9.89 -9.76
CA ASN A 61 12.12 -10.34 -10.63
C ASN A 61 11.69 -10.34 -12.10
N ARG A 62 12.67 -10.25 -13.01
CA ARG A 62 12.49 -10.32 -14.47
C ARG A 62 11.67 -9.16 -15.08
N GLY A 63 11.80 -7.96 -14.52
CA GLY A 63 11.14 -6.77 -15.08
C GLY A 63 9.62 -6.77 -14.90
N LEU A 64 9.10 -7.56 -13.97
CA LEU A 64 7.68 -7.58 -13.63
C LEU A 64 7.41 -6.65 -12.45
N ALA A 65 6.15 -6.26 -12.27
CA ALA A 65 5.67 -5.68 -11.02
C ALA A 65 4.31 -6.28 -10.65
N MET A 66 4.07 -6.38 -9.34
CA MET A 66 2.76 -6.68 -8.81
C MET A 66 2.09 -5.37 -8.40
N SER A 67 0.82 -5.23 -8.78
CA SER A 67 -0.07 -4.18 -8.31
C SER A 67 -1.26 -4.83 -7.61
N ARG A 68 -1.51 -4.46 -6.36
CA ARG A 68 -2.73 -4.81 -5.67
C ARG A 68 -3.81 -3.79 -5.99
N LEU A 69 -4.89 -4.26 -6.59
CA LEU A 69 -6.05 -3.46 -6.92
C LEU A 69 -7.08 -3.54 -5.81
N LEU A 70 -7.76 -2.42 -5.57
CA LEU A 70 -9.05 -2.36 -4.92
C LEU A 70 -10.10 -2.15 -6.00
N LEU A 71 -11.01 -3.12 -6.13
CA LEU A 71 -12.12 -3.10 -7.08
C LEU A 71 -13.36 -2.47 -6.44
N PRO A 72 -14.36 -2.05 -7.25
CA PRO A 72 -15.67 -1.69 -6.72
C PRO A 72 -16.23 -2.78 -5.82
N GLY A 73 -16.85 -2.39 -4.70
CA GLY A 73 -17.35 -3.33 -3.69
C GLY A 73 -16.28 -3.83 -2.70
N GLY A 74 -15.03 -3.36 -2.81
CA GLY A 74 -13.98 -3.59 -1.81
C GLY A 74 -13.18 -4.89 -1.99
N ALA A 75 -13.46 -5.65 -3.06
CA ALA A 75 -12.68 -6.82 -3.43
C ALA A 75 -11.25 -6.43 -3.83
N ARG A 76 -10.30 -7.34 -3.61
CA ARG A 76 -8.89 -7.15 -3.94
C ARG A 76 -8.43 -8.14 -4.99
N GLN A 77 -7.55 -7.69 -5.86
CA GLN A 77 -6.94 -8.50 -6.90
C GLN A 77 -5.48 -8.12 -7.04
N ASP A 78 -4.58 -9.10 -6.95
CA ASP A 78 -3.19 -8.91 -7.31
C ASP A 78 -3.06 -9.09 -8.83
N CYS A 79 -2.50 -8.10 -9.51
CA CYS A 79 -2.25 -8.11 -10.94
C CYS A 79 -0.74 -8.02 -11.18
N VAL A 80 -0.21 -8.97 -11.95
CA VAL A 80 1.21 -8.97 -12.35
C VAL A 80 1.30 -8.53 -13.80
N ALA A 81 2.10 -7.50 -14.04
CA ALA A 81 2.34 -6.98 -15.38
C ALA A 81 3.84 -6.73 -15.62
N ASP A 82 4.23 -6.83 -16.88
CA ASP A 82 5.58 -6.53 -17.35
C ASP A 82 5.80 -5.02 -17.45
N LEU A 83 6.91 -4.53 -16.88
CA LEU A 83 7.23 -3.11 -16.78
C LEU A 83 7.64 -2.49 -18.13
N GLY A 84 8.17 -3.29 -19.06
CA GLY A 84 8.65 -2.80 -20.36
C GLY A 84 7.54 -2.74 -21.41
N THR A 85 6.70 -3.76 -21.46
CA THR A 85 5.64 -3.94 -22.46
C THR A 85 4.26 -3.53 -21.96
N GLY A 86 4.04 -3.47 -20.65
CA GLY A 86 2.72 -3.29 -20.06
C GLY A 86 1.81 -4.51 -20.21
N ARG A 87 2.33 -5.68 -20.64
CA ARG A 87 1.52 -6.88 -20.78
C ARG A 87 1.15 -7.42 -19.40
N VAL A 88 -0.16 -7.66 -19.17
CA VAL A 88 -0.64 -8.34 -17.96
C VAL A 88 -0.40 -9.84 -18.10
N GLU A 89 0.35 -10.40 -17.15
CA GLU A 89 0.70 -11.83 -17.11
C GLU A 89 -0.29 -12.66 -16.31
N ARG A 90 -0.80 -12.10 -15.21
CA ARG A 90 -1.69 -12.82 -14.29
C ARG A 90 -2.54 -11.88 -13.44
N ARG A 91 -3.71 -12.34 -13.05
CA ARG A 91 -4.62 -11.71 -12.08
C ARG A 91 -5.10 -12.76 -11.09
N ASP A 92 -4.89 -12.52 -9.81
CA ASP A 92 -5.25 -13.44 -8.73
C ASP A 92 -6.15 -12.71 -7.71
N PRO A 93 -7.29 -13.27 -7.30
CA PRO A 93 -8.08 -12.70 -6.20
C PRO A 93 -7.29 -12.76 -4.89
N VAL A 94 -7.45 -11.74 -4.05
CA VAL A 94 -6.79 -11.67 -2.73
C VAL A 94 -7.83 -11.85 -1.64
N ALA A 95 -7.58 -12.79 -0.73
CA ALA A 95 -8.48 -13.04 0.38
C ALA A 95 -8.45 -11.89 1.41
N PRO A 96 -9.55 -11.60 2.13
CA PRO A 96 -9.61 -10.47 3.06
C PRO A 96 -8.55 -10.48 4.18
N ASP A 97 -8.09 -11.66 4.60
CA ASP A 97 -7.07 -11.89 5.62
C ASP A 97 -5.63 -11.67 5.11
N GLN A 98 -5.44 -11.50 3.79
CA GLN A 98 -4.13 -11.28 3.17
C GLN A 98 -3.80 -9.79 2.98
N ARG A 99 -4.52 -8.90 3.66
CA ARG A 99 -4.26 -7.46 3.61
C ARG A 99 -2.87 -7.15 4.15
N MET A 100 -2.09 -6.36 3.42
CA MET A 100 -0.73 -6.02 3.81
C MET A 100 -0.69 -4.72 4.64
N PRO A 101 0.30 -4.56 5.54
CA PRO A 101 0.55 -3.29 6.21
C PRO A 101 0.77 -2.15 5.21
N GLY A 102 0.15 -1.00 5.46
CA GLY A 102 0.26 0.18 4.59
C GLY A 102 -0.61 0.16 3.34
N GLU A 103 -1.32 -0.95 3.08
CA GLU A 103 -2.23 -1.06 1.94
C GLU A 103 -3.41 -0.08 2.07
N GLY A 104 -3.58 0.77 1.05
CA GLY A 104 -4.65 1.75 1.00
C GLY A 104 -4.39 3.01 1.83
N ILE A 105 -3.15 3.32 2.18
CA ILE A 105 -2.80 4.67 2.69
C ILE A 105 -2.87 5.68 1.55
N GLN A 106 -2.33 5.30 0.38
CA GLN A 106 -2.44 6.05 -0.87
C GLN A 106 -2.92 5.12 -1.97
N SER A 107 -3.38 5.69 -3.06
CA SER A 107 -3.93 4.96 -4.20
C SER A 107 -3.54 5.64 -5.49
N PHE A 108 -3.17 4.81 -6.47
CA PHE A 108 -2.91 5.23 -7.84
C PHE A 108 -4.14 4.98 -8.71
N MET A 109 -4.50 6.00 -9.49
CA MET A 109 -5.70 6.05 -10.34
C MET A 109 -5.32 6.56 -11.73
N LEU A 110 -6.10 6.20 -12.75
CA LEU A 110 -5.90 6.71 -14.11
C LEU A 110 -6.39 8.16 -14.26
N ASP A 111 -7.43 8.53 -13.53
CA ASP A 111 -8.09 9.83 -13.59
C ASP A 111 -7.85 10.67 -12.33
N ARG A 112 -7.91 11.99 -12.49
CA ARG A 112 -7.84 12.92 -11.36
C ARG A 112 -9.18 12.99 -10.66
N ARG A 113 -9.33 12.25 -9.55
CA ARG A 113 -10.59 12.23 -8.78
C ARG A 113 -10.65 13.23 -7.62
N CYS A 114 -9.49 13.75 -7.19
CA CYS A 114 -9.39 14.75 -6.12
C CYS A 114 -8.60 15.99 -6.55
N VAL A 115 -8.92 17.12 -5.93
CA VAL A 115 -8.25 18.41 -6.22
C VAL A 115 -6.78 18.38 -5.79
N ASP A 116 -6.45 17.73 -4.69
CA ASP A 116 -5.10 17.57 -4.15
C ASP A 116 -4.37 16.33 -4.69
N ALA A 117 -4.98 15.58 -5.63
CA ALA A 117 -4.34 14.42 -6.24
C ALA A 117 -3.03 14.83 -6.94
N ARG A 118 -1.94 14.16 -6.58
CA ARG A 118 -0.62 14.40 -7.14
C ARG A 118 -0.52 13.78 -8.52
N ARG A 119 -0.24 14.60 -9.53
CA ARG A 119 0.03 14.16 -10.90
C ARG A 119 1.34 13.38 -10.94
N ILE A 120 1.34 12.23 -11.63
CA ILE A 120 2.52 11.42 -11.91
C ILE A 120 2.84 11.54 -13.40
N GLU A 121 4.05 11.97 -13.73
CA GLU A 121 4.51 12.20 -15.10
C GLU A 121 5.83 11.46 -15.35
N ASP A 122 6.06 11.04 -16.60
CA ASP A 122 7.38 10.58 -17.03
C ASP A 122 8.33 11.75 -17.32
N SER A 123 9.58 11.42 -17.71
CA SER A 123 10.60 12.42 -18.05
C SER A 123 10.26 13.27 -19.27
N ALA A 124 9.30 12.85 -20.11
CA ALA A 124 8.80 13.60 -21.25
C ALA A 124 7.56 14.44 -20.91
N GLY A 125 7.12 14.46 -19.65
CA GLY A 125 5.92 15.16 -19.20
C GLY A 125 4.61 14.45 -19.54
N LYS A 126 4.65 13.20 -19.99
CA LYS A 126 3.43 12.42 -20.23
C LYS A 126 2.83 12.03 -18.89
N VAL A 127 1.54 12.30 -18.73
CA VAL A 127 0.78 11.89 -17.55
C VAL A 127 0.64 10.38 -17.51
N LEU A 128 1.19 9.79 -16.45
CA LEU A 128 1.09 8.36 -16.17
C LEU A 128 -0.08 8.05 -15.23
N GLY A 129 -0.55 9.00 -14.43
CA GLY A 129 -1.72 8.81 -13.57
C GLY A 129 -1.70 9.78 -12.40
N TRP A 130 -2.46 9.44 -11.36
CA TRP A 130 -2.69 10.29 -10.20
C TRP A 130 -2.55 9.50 -8.92
N LEU A 131 -1.88 10.09 -7.93
CA LEU A 131 -1.78 9.56 -6.58
C LEU A 131 -2.66 10.38 -5.63
N ALA A 132 -3.56 9.72 -4.93
CA ALA A 132 -4.47 10.34 -3.98
C ALA A 132 -4.73 9.41 -2.78
N TYR A 133 -5.58 9.84 -1.85
CA TYR A 133 -6.13 8.96 -0.82
C TYR A 133 -7.25 8.08 -1.40
N PRO A 134 -7.49 6.86 -0.90
CA PRO A 134 -8.54 5.99 -1.43
C PRO A 134 -9.96 6.57 -1.31
N ALA A 135 -10.19 7.53 -0.41
CA ALA A 135 -11.47 8.23 -0.29
C ALA A 135 -11.82 9.09 -1.53
N CYS A 136 -10.85 9.31 -2.42
CA CYS A 136 -11.05 9.91 -3.73
C CYS A 136 -11.57 8.91 -4.78
N GLY A 137 -11.70 7.64 -4.40
CA GLY A 137 -11.95 6.50 -5.27
C GLY A 137 -13.38 6.35 -5.74
#